data_AF-A0A423UEE3-F1
#
_entry.id   AF-A0A423UEE3-F1
#
_cell.length_a   1.000
_cell.length_b   1.000
_cell.length_c   1.000
_cell.angle_alpha   90.00
_cell.angle_beta   90.00
_cell.angle_gamma   90.00
#
_symmetry.space_group_name_H-M   'P 1'
#
loop_
_entity.id
_entity.type
_entity.pdbx_description
1 polymer ?
#
loop_
_entity_poly.entity_id
_entity_poly.type
_entity_poly.pdbx_seq_one_letter_code
_entity_poly.pdbx_strand_id
1 'polypeptide(L)'
;MDAFAAGLLVAARMHEDRFIEQLQEERYRSYESGIGRTIEDGTATLASLEEYSIDRPQSELIAATKSDHLESVKATINNYLVEALAEV
;
A
#
# COMPACT_ATOMS: atom_id res chain seq x y z
N MET A 1 -13.53 26.74 -11.77
CA MET A 1 -13.49 25.43 -12.48
C MET A 1 -12.05 24.92 -12.57
N ASP A 2 -11.08 25.81 -12.77
CA ASP A 2 -9.66 25.50 -12.99
C ASP A 2 -9.00 24.63 -11.91
N ALA A 3 -9.32 24.82 -10.62
CA ALA A 3 -8.77 23.98 -9.55
C ALA A 3 -9.18 22.50 -9.69
N PHE A 4 -10.41 22.22 -10.12
CA PHE A 4 -10.87 20.85 -10.37
C PHE A 4 -10.26 20.27 -11.65
N ALA A 5 -10.07 21.10 -12.69
CA ALA A 5 -9.39 20.67 -13.91
C ALA A 5 -7.93 20.31 -13.64
N ALA A 6 -7.21 21.13 -12.87
CA ALA A 6 -5.85 20.84 -12.43
C ALA A 6 -5.79 19.55 -11.58
N GLY A 7 -6.71 19.40 -10.63
CA GLY A 7 -6.80 18.18 -9.82
C GLY A 7 -7.04 16.91 -10.66
N LEU A 8 -7.89 17.00 -11.68
CA LEU A 8 -8.15 15.89 -12.61
C LEU A 8 -6.90 15.48 -13.39
N LEU A 9 -6.12 16.43 -13.91
CA LEU A 9 -4.90 16.15 -14.67
C LEU A 9 -3.86 15.43 -13.80
N VAL A 10 -3.63 15.92 -12.58
CA VAL A 10 -2.68 15.30 -11.64
C VAL A 10 -3.16 13.91 -11.23
N ALA A 11 -4.45 13.76 -10.92
CA ALA A 11 -5.02 12.46 -10.54
C ALA A 11 -4.96 11.44 -11.68
N ALA A 12 -5.21 11.87 -12.92
CA ALA A 12 -5.10 11.02 -14.10
C ALA A 12 -3.67 10.49 -14.27
N ARG A 13 -2.64 11.35 -14.16
CA ARG A 13 -1.23 10.93 -14.23
C ARG A 13 -0.86 9.94 -13.13
N MET A 14 -1.22 10.22 -11.87
CA MET A 14 -0.97 9.28 -10.77
C MET A 14 -1.65 7.92 -10.98
N HIS A 15 -2.84 7.91 -11.59
CA HIS A 15 -3.59 6.69 -11.88
C HIS A 15 -2.99 5.90 -13.05
N GLU A 16 -2.58 6.58 -14.12
CA GLU A 16 -1.87 5.96 -15.25
C GLU A 16 -0.58 5.26 -14.77
N ASP A 17 0.15 5.90 -13.87
CA ASP A 17 1.36 5.34 -13.25
C ASP A 17 1.06 4.31 -12.14
N ARG A 18 -0.22 4.11 -11.80
CA ARG A 18 -0.70 3.20 -10.74
C ARG A 18 -0.04 3.46 -9.38
N PHE A 19 0.33 4.70 -9.07
CA PHE A 19 1.14 5.00 -7.88
C PHE A 19 0.44 4.59 -6.58
N ILE A 20 -0.83 4.93 -6.44
CA ILE A 20 -1.62 4.65 -5.24
C ILE A 20 -1.97 3.16 -5.14
N GLU A 21 -2.26 2.52 -6.28
CA GLU A 21 -2.55 1.09 -6.38
C GLU A 21 -1.35 0.25 -5.98
N GLN A 22 -0.14 0.60 -6.46
CA GLN A 22 1.09 -0.08 -6.07
C GLN A 22 1.39 0.08 -4.57
N LEU A 23 1.12 1.26 -4.00
CA LEU A 23 1.28 1.49 -2.57
C LEU A 23 0.36 0.58 -1.74
N GLN A 24 -0.90 0.43 -2.15
CA GLN A 24 -1.85 -0.48 -1.50
C GLN A 24 -1.44 -1.94 -1.68
N GLU A 25 -1.08 -2.34 -2.90
CA GLU A 25 -0.65 -3.70 -3.22
C GLU A 25 0.57 -4.12 -2.38
N GLU A 26 1.60 -3.27 -2.28
CA GLU A 26 2.76 -3.53 -1.43
C GLU A 26 2.38 -3.60 0.06
N ARG A 27 1.57 -2.65 0.54
CA ARG A 27 1.18 -2.56 1.95
C ARG A 27 0.40 -3.79 2.42
N TYR A 28 -0.49 -4.31 1.58
CA TYR A 28 -1.39 -5.41 1.93
C TYR A 28 -0.97 -6.76 1.35
N ARG A 29 0.20 -6.86 0.72
CA ARG A 29 0.70 -8.09 0.07
C ARG A 29 0.72 -9.32 0.98
N SER A 30 0.86 -9.16 2.30
CA SER A 30 0.85 -10.29 3.23
C SER A 30 -0.46 -11.08 3.20
N TYR A 31 -1.56 -10.48 2.76
CA TYR A 31 -2.86 -11.15 2.58
C TYR A 31 -2.99 -11.90 1.25
N GLU A 32 -2.02 -11.73 0.34
CA GLU A 32 -2.01 -12.44 -0.95
C GLU A 32 -1.41 -13.86 -0.87
N SER A 33 -0.83 -14.24 0.28
CA SER A 33 -0.15 -15.53 0.42
C SER A 33 -0.12 -16.02 1.87
N GLY A 34 0.32 -17.27 2.06
CA GLY A 34 0.55 -17.86 3.39
C GLY A 34 -0.68 -17.79 4.29
N ILE A 35 -0.46 -17.50 5.58
CA ILE A 35 -1.55 -17.37 6.56
C ILE A 35 -2.51 -16.23 6.20
N GLY A 36 -2.02 -15.14 5.59
CA GLY A 36 -2.87 -14.00 5.22
C GLY A 36 -3.90 -14.38 4.16
N ARG A 37 -3.53 -15.21 3.17
CA ARG A 37 -4.49 -15.76 2.20
C ARG A 37 -5.57 -16.59 2.89
N THR A 38 -5.20 -17.43 3.86
CA THR A 38 -6.20 -18.25 4.58
C THR A 38 -7.18 -17.41 5.41
N ILE A 39 -6.73 -16.25 5.91
CA ILE A 39 -7.58 -15.28 6.59
C ILE A 39 -8.55 -14.65 5.58
N GLU A 40 -8.05 -14.21 4.42
CA GLU A 40 -8.85 -13.60 3.36
C GLU A 40 -9.91 -14.57 2.81
N ASP A 41 -9.54 -15.83 2.65
CA ASP A 41 -10.44 -16.90 2.19
C ASP A 41 -11.45 -17.35 3.27
N GLY A 42 -11.35 -16.82 4.50
CA GLY A 42 -12.23 -17.16 5.63
C GLY A 42 -12.05 -18.58 6.18
N THR A 43 -10.91 -19.21 5.90
CA THR A 43 -10.59 -20.60 6.31
C THR A 43 -9.69 -20.66 7.55
N ALA A 44 -9.07 -19.55 7.95
CA ALA A 44 -8.32 -19.44 9.19
C ALA A 44 -9.23 -19.59 10.42
N THR A 45 -8.73 -20.30 11.42
CA THR A 45 -9.37 -20.48 12.73
C THR A 45 -8.46 -19.92 13.84
N LEU A 46 -9.01 -19.71 15.04
CA LEU A 46 -8.18 -19.29 16.19
C LEU A 46 -7.05 -20.29 16.47
N ALA A 47 -7.32 -21.60 16.35
CA ALA A 47 -6.31 -22.63 16.57
C ALA A 47 -5.16 -22.56 15.55
N SER A 48 -5.47 -22.36 14.25
CA SER A 48 -4.42 -22.21 13.23
C SER A 48 -3.61 -20.93 13.39
N LEU A 49 -4.22 -19.85 13.89
CA LEU A 49 -3.53 -18.58 14.14
C LEU A 49 -2.62 -18.66 15.38
N GLU A 50 -3.05 -19.40 16.40
CA GLU A 50 -2.23 -19.71 17.58
C GLU A 50 -0.99 -20.51 17.16
N GLU A 51 -1.16 -21.61 16.42
CA GLU A 51 -0.06 -22.44 15.93
C GLU A 51 0.95 -21.64 15.09
N TYR A 52 0.47 -20.74 14.23
CA TYR A 52 1.33 -19.88 13.43
C TYR A 52 2.14 -18.86 14.26
N SER A 53 1.63 -18.44 15.41
CA SER A 53 2.17 -17.28 16.16
C SER A 53 2.95 -17.66 17.42
N ILE A 54 2.66 -18.80 18.05
CA ILE A 54 3.07 -19.12 19.43
C ILE A 54 4.58 -19.09 19.64
N ASP A 55 5.36 -19.61 18.68
CA ASP A 55 6.83 -19.70 18.76
C ASP A 55 7.53 -18.78 17.76
N ARG A 56 6.82 -17.81 17.19
CA ARG A 56 7.37 -16.95 16.13
C ARG A 56 8.42 -15.98 16.73
N PRO A 57 9.68 -16.01 16.27
CA PRO A 57 10.73 -15.22 16.89
C PRO A 57 10.57 -13.73 16.59
N GLN A 58 11.05 -12.88 17.50
CA GLN A 58 11.01 -11.42 17.36
C GLN A 58 11.61 -10.93 16.03
N SER A 59 12.66 -11.59 15.54
CA SER A 59 13.29 -11.27 14.25
C SER A 59 12.33 -11.40 13.07
N GLU A 60 11.44 -12.40 13.10
CA GLU A 60 10.45 -12.61 12.05
C GLU A 60 9.29 -11.61 12.15
N LEU A 61 8.93 -11.17 13.36
CA LEU A 61 7.93 -10.11 13.55
C LEU A 61 8.44 -8.77 13.01
N ILE A 62 9.69 -8.42 13.31
CA ILE A 62 10.33 -7.21 12.79
C ILE A 62 10.39 -7.26 11.25
N ALA A 63 10.83 -8.39 10.69
CA ALA A 63 10.89 -8.57 9.23
C ALA A 63 9.52 -8.49 8.53
N ALA A 64 8.44 -8.81 9.23
CA ALA A 64 7.07 -8.71 8.73
C ALA A 64 6.51 -7.28 8.78
N THR A 65 7.18 -6.34 9.46
CA THR A 65 6.74 -4.94 9.56
C THR A 65 7.53 -4.04 8.61
N LYS A 66 6.83 -3.06 8.03
CA LYS A 66 7.42 -2.06 7.14
C LYS A 66 6.89 -0.67 7.51
N SER A 67 7.72 0.36 7.30
CA SER A 67 7.29 1.75 7.38
C SER A 67 6.26 2.03 6.27
N ASP A 68 5.28 2.89 6.57
CA ASP A 68 4.33 3.37 5.57
C ASP A 68 4.89 4.49 4.69
N HIS A 69 6.10 5.00 5.00
CA HIS A 69 6.79 6.04 4.26
C HIS A 69 5.90 7.27 3.97
N LEU A 70 5.06 7.67 4.92
CA LEU A 70 4.04 8.71 4.73
C LEU A 70 4.60 10.03 4.20
N GLU A 71 5.76 10.46 4.68
CA GLU A 71 6.43 11.67 4.24
C GLU A 71 6.88 11.56 2.79
N SER A 72 7.42 10.40 2.39
CA SER A 72 7.81 10.13 1.01
C SER A 72 6.59 10.10 0.09
N VAL A 73 5.48 9.48 0.52
CA VAL A 73 4.22 9.46 -0.26
C VAL A 73 3.71 10.88 -0.51
N LYS A 74 3.68 11.73 0.52
CA LYS A 74 3.27 13.14 0.38
C LYS A 74 4.19 13.93 -0.54
N ALA A 75 5.49 13.73 -0.43
CA ALA A 75 6.47 14.37 -1.31
C ALA A 75 6.28 13.93 -2.77
N THR A 76 6.04 12.65 -3.02
CA THR A 76 5.76 12.13 -4.36
C THR A 76 4.49 12.73 -4.95
N ILE A 77 3.42 12.86 -4.18
CA ILE A 77 2.18 13.54 -4.63
C ILE A 77 2.46 15.00 -5.00
N ASN A 78 3.29 15.71 -4.24
CA ASN A 78 3.70 17.07 -4.60
C ASN A 78 4.48 17.10 -5.93
N ASN A 79 5.33 16.10 -6.19
CA ASN A 79 6.06 16.00 -7.46
C ASN A 79 5.09 15.80 -8.64
N TYR A 80 4.10 14.92 -8.50
CA TYR A 80 3.04 14.75 -9.50
C TYR A 80 2.28 16.06 -9.76
N LEU A 81 2.03 16.85 -8.71
CA LEU A 81 1.36 18.14 -8.82
C LEU A 81 2.17 19.13 -9.68
N VAL A 82 3.49 19.17 -9.50
CA VAL A 82 4.38 20.07 -10.26
C VAL A 82 4.55 19.59 -11.70
N GLU A 83 4.81 18.30 -11.89
CA GLU A 83 5.11 17.70 -13.19
C GLU A 83 3.89 17.75 -14.11
N ALA A 84 2.73 17.25 -13.66
CA ALA A 84 1.55 17.20 -14.50
C ALA A 84 1.01 18.58 -14.89
N LEU A 85 1.24 19.61 -14.08
CA LEU A 85 0.81 20.99 -14.39
C LEU A 85 1.85 21.77 -15.22
N ALA A 86 3.11 21.33 -15.27
CA ALA A 86 4.13 21.95 -16.10
C ALA A 86 4.03 21.54 -17.59
N GLU A 87 3.37 20.42 -17.88
CA GLU A 87 3.18 19.89 -19.23
C GLU A 87 1.95 20.47 -19.97
N VAL A 88 1.18 21.33 -19.30
CA VAL A 88 -0.10 21.91 -19.76
C VAL A 88 0.11 23.36 -20.16
#